data_AF-A0A640TS60-F1
#
_entry.id   AF-A0A640TS60-F1
#
_cell.length_a   1.000
_cell.length_b   1.000
_cell.length_c   1.000
_cell.angle_alpha   90.00
_cell.angle_beta   90.00
_cell.angle_gamma   90.00
#
_symmetry.space_group_name_H-M   'P 1'
#
loop_
_entity.id
_entity.type
_entity.pdbx_description
1 polymer ?
#
loop_
_entity_poly.entity_id
_entity_poly.type
_entity_poly.pdbx_seq_one_letter_code
_entity_poly.pdbx_strand_id
1 'polypeptide(L)' 'MTARSAPFDPGPDGHATHLVLENPQGHLSLWPAWREPPEGWTARFGPAPHDACTRLVAADRP' A
#
# COMPACT_ATOMS: atom_id res chain seq x y z
N MET A 1 11.49 6.83 -22.28
CA MET A 1 11.44 5.71 -21.31
C MET A 1 10.12 5.85 -20.55
N THR A 2 9.06 5.21 -20.99
CA THR A 2 7.81 5.18 -20.23
C THR A 2 8.03 4.22 -19.06
N ALA A 3 8.23 4.75 -17.86
CA ALA A 3 8.15 3.94 -16.66
C ALA A 3 6.78 3.28 -16.68
N ARG A 4 6.73 1.95 -16.74
CA ARG A 4 5.48 1.20 -16.56
C ARG A 4 5.09 1.45 -15.11
N SER A 5 4.23 2.42 -14.82
CA SER A 5 3.74 2.64 -13.46
C SER A 5 3.08 1.35 -13.01
N ALA A 6 3.76 0.67 -12.10
CA ALA A 6 3.27 -0.54 -11.47
C ALA A 6 2.09 -0.17 -10.56
N PRO A 7 1.21 -1.11 -10.21
CA PRO A 7 0.12 -0.88 -9.27
C PRO A 7 0.56 -0.39 -7.87
N PHE A 8 1.86 -0.47 -7.57
CA PHE A 8 2.50 -0.04 -6.31
C PHE A 8 3.42 1.17 -6.48
N ASP A 9 3.44 1.79 -7.66
CA ASP A 9 4.22 3.00 -7.96
C ASP A 9 3.53 4.23 -7.35
N PRO A 10 4.26 5.30 -6.98
CA PRO A 10 3.66 6.55 -6.55
C PRO A 10 2.57 7.01 -7.53
N GLY A 11 1.35 7.10 -6.99
CA GLY A 11 0.23 7.73 -7.70
C GLY A 11 0.44 9.24 -7.82
N PRO A 12 -0.51 9.95 -8.46
CA PRO A 12 -0.46 11.40 -8.55
C PRO A 12 -0.26 12.02 -7.17
N ASP A 13 0.67 12.99 -7.07
CA ASP A 13 1.05 13.61 -5.80
C ASP A 13 -0.17 14.04 -4.98
N GLY A 14 -0.17 13.69 -3.69
CA GLY A 14 -1.25 14.01 -2.77
C GLY A 14 -2.51 13.16 -2.90
N HIS A 15 -2.64 12.29 -3.91
CA HIS A 15 -3.80 11.39 -4.02
C HIS A 15 -3.65 10.14 -3.15
N ALA A 16 -4.74 9.82 -2.45
CA ALA A 16 -4.89 8.59 -1.71
C ALA A 16 -5.17 7.40 -2.65
N THR A 17 -4.10 6.75 -3.13
CA THR A 17 -4.18 5.64 -4.10
C THR A 17 -3.79 4.28 -3.53
N HIS A 18 -3.25 4.23 -2.31
CA HIS A 18 -2.69 3.03 -1.70
C HIS A 18 -3.31 2.73 -0.33
N LEU A 19 -3.28 1.47 0.03
CA LEU A 19 -3.65 0.90 1.31
C LEU A 19 -2.44 0.17 1.88
N VAL A 20 -2.38 0.08 3.20
CA VAL A 20 -1.53 -0.89 3.89
C VAL A 20 -2.43 -2.00 4.39
N LEU A 21 -2.18 -3.20 3.87
CA LEU A 21 -2.82 -4.40 4.35
C LEU A 21 -1.97 -5.03 5.44
N GLU A 22 -2.63 -5.62 6.42
CA GLU A 22 -2.03 -6.43 7.47
C GLU A 22 -2.51 -7.88 7.30
N ASN A 23 -1.58 -8.83 7.39
CA ASN A 23 -1.91 -10.24 7.40
C ASN A 23 -2.15 -10.75 8.83
N PRO A 24 -2.68 -11.97 9.03
CA PRO A 24 -2.92 -12.54 10.36
C PRO A 24 -1.63 -12.81 11.16
N GLN A 25 -0.46 -12.72 10.52
CA GLN A 25 0.85 -12.84 11.16
C GLN A 25 1.41 -11.49 11.62
N GLY A 26 0.71 -10.39 11.36
CA GLY A 26 1.11 -9.03 11.72
C GLY A 26 2.05 -8.34 10.71
N HIS A 27 2.30 -8.93 9.54
CA HIS A 27 3.11 -8.29 8.50
C HIS A 27 2.30 -7.28 7.70
N LEU A 28 2.95 -6.18 7.35
CA LEU A 28 2.38 -5.13 6.53
C LEU A 28 2.77 -5.28 5.05
N SER A 29 1.83 -4.99 4.15
CA SER A 29 2.08 -4.94 2.71
C SER A 29 1.36 -3.78 2.04
N LEU A 30 2.04 -3.17 1.08
CA LEU A 30 1.47 -2.10 0.26
C LEU A 30 0.51 -2.69 -0.77
N TRP A 31 -0.68 -2.11 -0.89
CA TRP A 31 -1.69 -2.55 -1.83
C TRP A 31 -2.39 -1.39 -2.53
N PRO A 32 -2.70 -1.48 -3.83
CA PRO A 32 -3.49 -0.46 -4.52
C PRO A 32 -4.93 -0.40 -3.98
N ALA A 33 -5.43 0.80 -3.70
CA ALA A 33 -6.77 1.01 -3.14
C ALA A 33 -7.92 0.62 -4.09
N TRP A 34 -7.64 0.57 -5.39
CA TRP A 34 -8.62 0.23 -6.43
C TRP A 34 -8.75 -1.27 -6.69
N ARG A 35 -7.94 -2.11 -6.02
CA ARG A 35 -7.98 -3.57 -6.15
C ARG A 35 -8.45 -4.17 -4.84
N GLU A 36 -9.31 -5.18 -4.94
CA GLU A 36 -9.72 -5.96 -3.77
C GLU A 36 -8.50 -6.63 -3.11
N PRO A 37 -8.42 -6.60 -1.77
CA PRO A 37 -7.36 -7.29 -1.05
C PRO A 37 -7.52 -8.81 -1.20
N PRO A 38 -6.41 -9.57 -1.19
CA PRO A 38 -6.46 -11.02 -1.18
C PRO A 38 -7.07 -11.55 0.13
N GLU A 39 -7.62 -12.76 0.08
CA GLU A 39 -8.22 -13.40 1.26
C GLU A 39 -7.22 -13.47 2.43
N GLY A 40 -7.71 -13.16 3.63
CA GLY A 40 -6.91 -13.13 4.85
C GLY A 40 -6.12 -11.85 5.09
N TRP A 41 -6.07 -10.91 4.13
CA TRP A 41 -5.45 -9.60 4.32
C TRP A 41 -6.51 -8.55 4.61
N THR A 42 -6.24 -7.69 5.59
CA THR A 42 -7.19 -6.66 6.03
C THR A 42 -6.58 -5.27 5.89
N ALA A 43 -7.35 -4.30 5.39
CA ALA A 43 -6.88 -2.93 5.29
C ALA A 43 -6.72 -2.33 6.70
N ARG A 44 -5.46 -2.11 7.12
CA ARG A 44 -5.12 -1.54 8.43
C ARG A 44 -4.95 -0.02 8.34
N PHE A 45 -4.48 0.49 7.20
CA PHE A 45 -4.26 1.91 6.99
C PHE A 45 -4.59 2.33 5.55
N GLY A 46 -5.14 3.54 5.40
CA GLY A 46 -5.52 4.13 4.11
C GLY A 46 -7.03 4.04 3.81
N PRO A 47 -7.47 4.47 2.61
CA PRO A 47 -6.64 4.92 1.49
C PRO A 47 -5.80 6.16 1.81
N ALA A 48 -4.52 6.15 1.45
CA ALA A 48 -3.56 7.21 1.73
C ALA A 48 -2.54 7.37 0.58
N PRO A 49 -1.79 8.50 0.55
CA PRO A 49 -0.73 8.70 -0.45
C PRO A 49 0.36 7.63 -0.34
N HIS A 50 0.98 7.30 -1.48
CA HIS A 50 2.04 6.28 -1.55
C HIS A 50 3.09 6.47 -0.45
N ASP A 51 3.66 7.68 -0.31
CA ASP A 51 4.69 8.00 0.71
C ASP A 51 4.27 7.66 2.15
N ALA A 52 3.00 7.93 2.53
CA ALA A 52 2.50 7.61 3.87
C ALA A 52 2.42 6.09 4.08
N CYS A 53 1.96 5.33 3.08
CA CYS A 53 1.90 3.88 3.14
C CYS A 53 3.29 3.23 3.13
N THR A 54 4.22 3.71 2.29
CA THR A 54 5.58 3.14 2.21
C THR A 54 6.36 3.36 3.51
N ARG A 55 6.18 4.51 4.18
CA ARG A 55 6.77 4.75 5.51
C ARG A 55 6.29 3.75 6.55
N LEU A 56 4.99 3.44 6.52
CA LEU A 56 4.38 2.50 7.47
C LEU A 56 4.89 1.07 7.23
N VAL A 57 4.97 0.62 5.98
CA VAL A 57 5.53 -0.70 5.61
C VAL A 57 7.03 -0.79 5.87
N ALA A 58 7.79 0.29 5.68
CA ALA A 58 9.22 0.31 5.99
C ALA A 58 9.49 0.23 7.49
N ALA A 59 8.61 0.78 8.33
CA ALA A 59 8.72 0.72 9.79
C ALA A 59 8.35 -0.66 10.37
N ASP A 60 7.65 -1.50 9.62
CA ASP A 60 7.28 -2.88 10.02
C ASP A 60 8.46 -3.87 9.95
N ARG A 61 9.58 -3.48 9.32
CA ARG A 61 10.76 -4.35 9.28
C ARG A 61 11.52 -4.27 10.62
N PRO A 62 11.80 -5.42 11.27
CA PRO A 62 12.65 -5.47 12.46
C PRO A 62 14.11 -5.12 12.17
#